data_AF-A0A1B8XSM5-F1
#
_entry.id   AF-A0A1B8XSM5-F1
#
_cell.length_a   1.000
_cell.length_b   1.000
_cell.length_c   1.000
_cell.angle_alpha   90.00
_cell.angle_beta   90.00
_cell.angle_gamma   90.00
#
_symmetry.space_group_name_H-M   'P 1'
#
loop_
_entity.id
_entity.type
_entity.pdbx_description
1 polymer ?
#
loop_
_entity_poly.entity_id
_entity_poly.type
_entity_poly.pdbx_seq_one_letter_code
_entity_poly.pdbx_strand_id
1 'polypeptide(L)'
;MIQYMGGWLFRRWGWQARELNRPVHFVVPKFYLCLQEFRETYELEKLGVEEKNKKVVKEWIRRNECVSNADGLNSDNSLRLWKKLQKSELAKRQRDVVWMSLHKCLPTREFLWKRGLCRAAVCQVEGCGDTETVEHLFWGCVELCGLETVTWGTIMFGLGVADKVKSRVLWLLLGCIKEILWDVRNLLIFKNQVIGKEMCLNMILGKLYVYYLRDVYRSNATDAEGIWKYKKWRFLIK
;
A
#
# COMPACT_ATOMS: atom_id res chain seq x y z
N MET A 1 -24.69 21.51 -11.35
CA MET A 1 -23.40 21.77 -12.03
C MET A 1 -22.57 20.50 -12.31
N ILE A 2 -22.65 19.45 -11.45
CA ILE A 2 -21.94 18.17 -11.65
C ILE A 2 -22.49 17.30 -12.80
N GLN A 3 -23.77 17.44 -13.17
CA GLN A 3 -24.38 16.70 -14.29
C GLN A 3 -23.93 17.16 -15.69
N TYR A 4 -23.33 18.34 -15.84
CA TYR A 4 -22.96 18.89 -17.16
C TYR A 4 -21.49 18.65 -17.53
N MET A 5 -20.61 18.45 -16.54
CA MET A 5 -19.17 18.38 -16.78
C MET A 5 -18.71 17.02 -17.33
N GLY A 6 -19.41 15.91 -17.01
CA GLY A 6 -19.03 14.56 -17.47
C GLY A 6 -19.49 14.23 -18.88
N GLY A 7 -20.56 14.89 -19.35
CA GLY A 7 -21.19 14.54 -20.60
C GLY A 7 -20.32 14.75 -21.84
N TRP A 8 -19.37 15.69 -21.83
CA TRP A 8 -18.56 15.98 -23.02
C TRP A 8 -17.62 14.81 -23.39
N LEU A 9 -16.93 14.21 -22.41
CA LEU A 9 -16.05 13.07 -22.65
C LEU A 9 -16.83 11.80 -22.96
N PHE A 10 -17.92 11.54 -22.25
CA PHE A 10 -18.80 10.41 -22.58
C PHE A 10 -19.42 10.55 -23.97
N ARG A 11 -19.83 11.75 -24.40
CA ARG A 11 -20.29 12.01 -25.78
C ARG A 11 -19.17 11.88 -26.82
N ARG A 12 -17.94 12.33 -26.50
CA ARG A 12 -16.77 12.16 -27.37
C ARG A 12 -16.36 10.70 -27.51
N TRP A 13 -16.58 9.89 -26.49
CA TRP A 13 -16.30 8.46 -26.47
C TRP A 13 -17.46 7.59 -26.98
N GLY A 14 -18.57 8.21 -27.39
CA GLY A 14 -19.76 7.51 -27.91
C GLY A 14 -20.60 6.81 -26.85
N TRP A 15 -20.42 7.15 -25.56
CA TRP A 15 -21.09 6.51 -24.42
C TRP A 15 -22.40 7.22 -24.03
N GLN A 16 -22.67 8.39 -24.61
CA GLN A 16 -23.90 9.15 -24.39
C GLN A 16 -24.31 9.88 -25.67
N ALA A 17 -25.61 9.97 -25.96
CA ALA A 17 -26.13 10.67 -27.14
C ALA A 17 -25.77 12.18 -27.12
N ARG A 18 -25.52 12.75 -28.30
CA ARG A 18 -25.16 14.17 -28.45
C ARG A 18 -26.40 15.06 -28.33
N GLU A 19 -26.61 15.66 -27.16
CA GLU A 19 -27.48 16.82 -27.04
C GLU A 19 -26.66 18.11 -27.21
N LEU A 20 -26.93 18.86 -28.28
CA LEU A 20 -26.19 20.07 -28.67
C LEU A 20 -26.82 21.37 -28.13
N ASN A 21 -27.87 21.30 -27.31
CA ASN A 21 -28.69 22.46 -26.96
C ASN A 21 -28.14 23.31 -25.80
N ARG A 22 -26.89 23.10 -25.33
CA ARG A 22 -26.32 23.87 -24.21
C ARG A 22 -24.83 24.21 -24.39
N PRO A 23 -24.40 25.43 -24.05
CA PRO A 23 -23.00 25.84 -24.12
C PRO A 23 -22.15 25.11 -23.07
N VAL A 24 -20.94 24.69 -23.47
CA VAL A 24 -20.00 23.93 -22.63
C VAL A 24 -18.79 24.81 -22.32
N HIS A 25 -18.42 24.94 -21.04
CA HIS A 25 -17.25 25.69 -20.60
C HIS A 25 -15.96 24.85 -20.79
N PHE A 26 -14.91 25.46 -21.37
CA PHE A 26 -13.76 24.76 -21.97
C PHE A 26 -12.59 24.41 -21.02
N VAL A 27 -12.63 24.80 -19.75
CA VAL A 27 -11.59 24.39 -18.80
C VAL A 27 -11.84 22.95 -18.38
N VAL A 28 -11.16 21.99 -19.02
CA VAL A 28 -11.24 20.57 -18.69
C VAL A 28 -10.71 20.34 -17.27
N PRO A 29 -11.55 19.92 -16.31
CA PRO A 29 -11.08 19.62 -14.96
C PRO A 29 -9.99 18.54 -14.96
N LYS A 30 -9.01 18.63 -14.05
CA LYS A 30 -7.90 17.67 -13.91
C LYS A 30 -8.35 16.20 -13.88
N PHE A 31 -9.52 15.94 -13.30
CA PHE A 31 -10.15 14.61 -13.30
C PHE A 31 -10.25 13.99 -14.70
N TYR A 32 -10.62 14.77 -15.71
CA TYR A 32 -10.80 14.30 -17.07
C TYR A 32 -9.48 14.11 -17.82
N LEU A 33 -8.44 14.87 -17.47
CA LEU A 33 -7.08 14.61 -17.95
C LEU A 33 -6.60 13.25 -17.43
N CYS A 34 -6.81 12.95 -16.14
CA CYS A 34 -6.48 11.64 -15.59
C CYS A 34 -7.28 10.49 -16.25
N LEU A 35 -8.56 10.71 -16.58
CA LEU A 35 -9.34 9.70 -17.30
C LEU A 35 -8.86 9.50 -18.74
N GLN A 36 -8.43 10.57 -19.40
CA GLN A 36 -7.85 10.49 -20.73
C GLN A 36 -6.51 9.74 -20.71
N GLU A 37 -5.62 10.09 -19.79
CA GLU A 37 -4.35 9.37 -19.56
C GLU A 37 -4.60 7.89 -19.26
N PHE A 38 -5.58 7.58 -18.40
CA PHE A 38 -5.96 6.19 -18.09
C PHE A 38 -6.43 5.45 -19.34
N ARG A 39 -7.26 6.10 -20.18
CA ARG A 39 -7.74 5.50 -21.43
C ARG A 39 -6.58 5.18 -22.37
N GLU A 40 -5.69 6.15 -22.58
CA GLU A 40 -4.52 6.02 -23.46
C GLU A 40 -3.56 4.95 -22.94
N THR A 41 -3.28 4.94 -21.63
CA THR A 41 -2.39 3.97 -20.98
C THR A 41 -2.83 2.51 -21.18
N TYR A 42 -4.14 2.25 -21.11
CA TYR A 42 -4.69 0.90 -21.25
C TYR A 42 -5.30 0.64 -22.64
N GLU A 43 -5.08 1.55 -23.59
CA GLU A 43 -5.57 1.48 -24.97
C GLU A 43 -7.06 1.14 -25.07
N LEU A 44 -7.89 1.70 -24.18
CA LEU A 44 -9.30 1.32 -24.07
C LEU A 44 -10.13 1.71 -25.31
N GLU A 45 -9.59 2.53 -26.24
CA GLU A 45 -10.20 2.71 -27.56
C GLU A 45 -10.24 1.45 -28.41
N LYS A 46 -9.31 0.50 -28.20
CA LYS A 46 -9.25 -0.74 -28.98
C LYS A 46 -10.35 -1.74 -28.60
N LEU A 47 -11.05 -1.52 -27.49
CA LEU A 47 -12.23 -2.28 -27.09
C LEU A 47 -13.46 -1.85 -27.89
N GLY A 48 -14.13 -2.81 -28.54
CA GLY A 48 -15.40 -2.59 -29.24
C GLY A 48 -16.51 -2.12 -28.29
N VAL A 49 -17.51 -1.38 -28.80
CA VAL A 49 -18.61 -0.82 -27.98
C VAL A 49 -19.40 -1.93 -27.25
N GLU A 50 -19.61 -3.07 -27.90
CA GLU A 50 -20.28 -4.26 -27.36
C GLU A 50 -19.46 -5.02 -26.32
N GLU A 51 -18.14 -4.82 -26.29
CA GLU A 51 -17.21 -5.49 -25.38
C GLU A 51 -17.00 -4.72 -24.07
N LYS A 52 -17.64 -3.54 -23.90
CA LYS A 52 -17.45 -2.63 -22.75
C LYS A 52 -18.26 -3.02 -21.52
N ASN A 53 -18.40 -4.31 -21.24
CA ASN A 53 -18.92 -4.76 -19.95
C ASN A 53 -17.80 -4.77 -18.88
N LYS A 54 -18.19 -4.64 -17.61
CA LYS A 54 -17.28 -4.56 -16.46
C LYS A 54 -16.28 -5.72 -16.39
N LYS A 55 -16.66 -6.92 -16.85
CA LYS A 55 -15.81 -8.12 -16.79
C LYS A 55 -14.71 -8.07 -17.86
N VAL A 56 -15.07 -7.73 -19.09
CA VAL A 56 -14.15 -7.64 -20.23
C VAL A 56 -13.17 -6.48 -20.05
N VAL A 57 -13.64 -5.31 -19.61
CA VAL A 57 -12.77 -4.15 -19.33
C VAL A 57 -11.75 -4.49 -18.23
N LYS A 58 -12.16 -5.18 -17.16
CA LYS A 58 -11.22 -5.63 -16.12
C LYS A 58 -10.17 -6.58 -16.65
N GLU A 59 -10.56 -7.51 -17.51
CA GLU A 59 -9.64 -8.48 -18.09
C GLU A 59 -8.68 -7.84 -19.10
N TRP A 60 -9.18 -6.87 -19.88
CA TRP A 60 -8.37 -6.06 -20.79
C TRP A 60 -7.32 -5.24 -20.04
N ILE A 61 -7.73 -4.54 -18.97
CA ILE A 61 -6.82 -3.79 -18.12
C ILE A 61 -5.74 -4.72 -17.58
N ARG A 62 -6.10 -5.88 -17.04
CA ARG A 62 -5.12 -6.86 -16.51
C ARG A 62 -4.11 -7.34 -17.54
N ARG A 63 -4.53 -7.52 -18.80
CA ARG A 63 -3.63 -7.95 -19.89
C ARG A 63 -2.64 -6.85 -20.28
N ASN A 64 -3.11 -5.61 -20.29
CA ASN A 64 -2.32 -4.43 -20.65
C ASN A 64 -1.69 -3.73 -19.43
N GLU A 65 -1.82 -4.30 -18.24
CA GLU A 65 -1.29 -3.72 -17.02
C GLU A 65 0.23 -3.86 -17.03
N CYS A 66 0.91 -2.74 -17.30
CA CYS A 66 2.35 -2.68 -17.12
C CYS A 66 2.67 -2.85 -15.63
N VAL A 67 3.52 -3.83 -15.33
CA VAL A 67 4.02 -4.02 -13.97
C VAL A 67 4.86 -2.80 -13.63
N SER A 68 4.36 -1.94 -12.74
CA SER A 68 5.15 -0.85 -12.20
C SER A 68 6.35 -1.44 -11.46
N ASN A 69 7.56 -1.02 -11.82
CA ASN A 69 8.72 -1.36 -11.01
C ASN A 69 8.54 -0.75 -9.63
N ALA A 70 8.57 -1.58 -8.59
CA ALA A 70 8.68 -1.07 -7.24
C ALA A 70 10.04 -0.38 -7.11
N ASP A 71 10.08 0.75 -6.42
CA ASP A 71 11.30 1.55 -6.28
C ASP A 71 12.47 0.69 -5.78
N GLY A 72 13.60 0.71 -6.48
CA GLY A 72 14.78 -0.08 -6.16
C GLY A 72 14.72 -1.60 -6.48
N LEU A 73 13.65 -2.11 -7.11
CA LEU A 73 13.56 -3.51 -7.55
C LEU A 73 13.61 -3.65 -9.09
N ASN A 74 14.21 -4.75 -9.56
CA ASN A 74 14.10 -5.16 -10.96
C ASN A 74 12.68 -5.67 -11.30
N SER A 75 12.39 -5.82 -12.59
CA SER A 75 11.06 -6.23 -13.09
C SER A 75 10.56 -7.55 -12.48
N ASP A 76 11.42 -8.57 -12.42
CA ASP A 76 11.06 -9.89 -11.89
C ASP A 76 10.72 -9.87 -10.39
N ASN A 77 11.54 -9.17 -9.60
CA ASN A 77 11.30 -9.02 -8.17
C ASN A 77 10.08 -8.15 -7.88
N SER A 78 9.85 -7.11 -8.68
CA SER A 78 8.63 -6.31 -8.63
C SER A 78 7.40 -7.18 -8.89
N LEU A 79 7.41 -7.99 -9.96
CA LEU A 79 6.32 -8.91 -10.27
C LEU A 79 6.06 -9.91 -9.14
N ARG A 80 7.12 -10.48 -8.53
CA ARG A 80 7.00 -11.38 -7.38
C ARG A 80 6.37 -10.67 -6.17
N LEU A 81 6.78 -9.44 -5.90
CA LEU A 81 6.24 -8.61 -4.83
C LEU A 81 4.75 -8.32 -5.05
N TRP A 82 4.36 -7.88 -6.25
CA TRP A 82 2.96 -7.60 -6.57
C TRP A 82 2.10 -8.85 -6.49
N LYS A 83 2.58 -10.00 -6.98
CA LYS A 83 1.91 -11.29 -6.82
C LYS A 83 1.73 -11.66 -5.34
N LYS A 84 2.73 -11.41 -4.48
CA LYS A 84 2.61 -11.61 -3.03
C LYS A 84 1.55 -10.69 -2.42
N LEU A 85 1.54 -9.42 -2.81
CA LEU A 85 0.60 -8.42 -2.30
C LEU A 85 -0.86 -8.69 -2.72
N GLN A 86 -1.07 -9.22 -3.93
CA GLN A 86 -2.39 -9.59 -4.43
C GLN A 86 -3.00 -10.77 -3.67
N LYS A 87 -2.17 -11.67 -3.10
CA LYS A 87 -2.67 -12.79 -2.29
C LYS A 87 -3.43 -12.28 -1.07
N SER A 88 -4.44 -13.02 -0.65
CA SER A 88 -5.26 -12.72 0.54
C SER A 88 -4.60 -13.14 1.85
N GLU A 89 -3.26 -13.23 1.90
CA GLU A 89 -2.53 -13.63 3.10
C GLU A 89 -2.51 -12.50 4.13
N LEU A 90 -2.26 -11.27 3.66
CA LEU A 90 -2.34 -10.05 4.44
C LEU A 90 -3.79 -9.55 4.52
N ALA A 91 -4.13 -8.97 5.68
CA ALA A 91 -5.34 -8.20 5.85
C ALA A 91 -5.39 -7.03 4.85
N LYS A 92 -6.60 -6.61 4.46
CA LYS A 92 -6.80 -5.54 3.48
C LYS A 92 -5.99 -4.28 3.82
N ARG A 93 -6.09 -3.82 5.07
CA ARG A 93 -5.38 -2.64 5.55
C ARG A 93 -3.86 -2.76 5.46
N GLN A 94 -3.31 -3.94 5.75
CA GLN A 94 -1.87 -4.18 5.63
C GLN A 94 -1.42 -4.11 4.18
N ARG A 95 -2.23 -4.62 3.25
CA ARG A 95 -1.96 -4.48 1.81
C ARG A 95 -1.98 -3.01 1.39
N ASP A 96 -2.95 -2.25 1.87
CA ASP A 96 -3.07 -0.82 1.56
C ASP A 96 -1.83 -0.05 2.06
N VAL A 97 -1.42 -0.26 3.32
CA VAL A 97 -0.21 0.38 3.88
C VAL A 97 1.05 -0.03 3.11
N VAL A 98 1.24 -1.33 2.84
CA VAL A 98 2.40 -1.81 2.05
C VAL A 98 2.40 -1.19 0.65
N TRP A 99 1.27 -1.21 -0.04
CA TRP A 99 1.13 -0.64 -1.38
C TRP A 99 1.48 0.85 -1.38
N MET A 100 0.94 1.61 -0.43
CA MET A 100 1.18 3.05 -0.31
C MET A 100 2.63 3.36 0.07
N SER A 101 3.26 2.49 0.86
CA SER A 101 4.68 2.60 1.20
C SER A 101 5.56 2.46 -0.05
N LEU A 102 5.29 1.45 -0.87
CA LEU A 102 6.05 1.16 -2.09
C LEU A 102 5.91 2.27 -3.14
N HIS A 103 4.75 2.91 -3.21
CA HIS A 103 4.48 4.03 -4.12
C HIS A 103 4.84 5.40 -3.53
N LYS A 104 5.44 5.44 -2.33
CA LYS A 104 5.75 6.68 -1.59
C LYS A 104 4.56 7.65 -1.49
N CYS A 105 3.36 7.10 -1.35
CA CYS A 105 2.10 7.85 -1.27
C CYS A 105 1.40 7.69 0.08
N LEU A 106 2.11 7.15 1.08
CA LEU A 106 1.70 7.30 2.47
C LEU A 106 1.60 8.79 2.83
N PRO A 107 0.54 9.22 3.56
CA PRO A 107 0.38 10.59 4.07
C PRO A 107 1.40 10.97 5.16
N THR A 108 2.68 10.73 4.92
CA THR A 108 3.76 11.20 5.77
C THR A 108 3.82 12.72 5.77
N ARG A 109 4.52 13.33 6.72
CA ARG A 109 4.59 14.79 6.77
C ARG A 109 5.29 15.38 5.56
N GLU A 110 6.32 14.75 5.02
CA GLU A 110 6.93 15.16 3.76
C GLU A 110 5.89 15.18 2.62
N PHE A 111 5.10 14.11 2.49
CA PHE A 111 4.08 13.99 1.45
C PHE A 111 3.00 15.08 1.56
N LEU A 112 2.56 15.37 2.80
CA LEU A 112 1.55 16.39 3.09
C LEU A 112 2.10 17.81 2.93
N TRP A 113 3.32 18.06 3.37
CA TRP A 113 3.97 19.37 3.30
C TRP A 113 4.17 19.81 1.85
N LYS A 114 4.65 18.91 0.97
CA LYS A 114 4.77 19.15 -0.48
C LYS A 114 3.45 19.53 -1.16
N ARG A 115 2.31 19.28 -0.50
CA ARG A 115 0.95 19.59 -0.98
C ARG A 115 0.29 20.75 -0.22
N GLY A 116 1.01 21.42 0.67
CA GLY A 116 0.47 22.50 1.49
C GLY A 116 -0.56 22.03 2.53
N LEU A 117 -0.59 20.73 2.85
CA LEU A 117 -1.56 20.15 3.79
C LEU A 117 -1.03 20.09 5.23
N CYS A 118 0.25 20.41 5.45
CA CYS A 118 0.80 20.54 6.80
C CYS A 118 1.92 21.61 6.83
N ARG A 119 2.18 22.15 8.03
CA ARG A 119 3.10 23.28 8.24
C ARG A 119 4.58 22.93 8.04
N ALA A 120 4.96 21.68 8.31
CA ALA A 120 6.34 21.22 8.26
C ALA A 120 6.41 19.71 7.96
N ALA A 121 7.46 19.32 7.25
CA ALA A 121 7.77 17.93 6.90
C ALA A 121 8.44 17.13 8.03
N VAL A 122 8.73 17.77 9.16
CA VAL A 122 9.54 17.24 10.27
C VAL A 122 8.75 16.26 11.13
N CYS A 123 9.38 15.14 11.49
CA CYS A 123 8.88 14.12 12.40
C CYS A 123 8.48 14.74 13.74
N GLN A 124 7.35 14.29 14.30
CA GLN A 124 6.79 14.82 15.55
C GLN A 124 7.19 13.99 16.78
N VAL A 125 8.00 12.95 16.58
CA VAL A 125 8.61 12.20 17.69
C VAL A 125 9.59 13.12 18.41
N GLU A 126 9.49 13.16 19.74
CA GLU A 126 10.31 14.02 20.57
C GLU A 126 11.80 13.70 20.37
N GLY A 127 12.64 14.73 20.20
CA GLY A 127 14.08 14.57 19.98
C GLY A 127 14.50 14.04 18.61
N CYS A 128 13.58 13.71 17.70
CA CYS A 128 13.92 13.20 16.38
C CYS A 128 14.37 14.29 15.39
N GLY A 129 13.51 15.28 15.11
CA GLY A 129 13.85 16.44 14.25
C GLY A 129 14.08 16.15 12.76
N ASP A 130 14.11 14.89 12.33
CA ASP A 130 14.31 14.50 10.93
C ASP A 130 13.07 14.73 10.05
N THR A 131 13.25 14.71 8.73
CA THR A 131 12.12 14.73 7.79
C THR A 131 11.36 13.40 7.82
N GLU A 132 10.05 13.45 8.05
CA GLU A 132 9.19 12.26 8.07
C GLU A 132 8.89 11.76 6.65
N THR A 133 9.80 10.92 6.14
CA THR A 133 9.64 10.14 4.91
C THR A 133 9.11 8.73 5.21
N VAL A 134 8.79 7.94 4.18
CA VAL A 134 8.42 6.51 4.36
C VAL A 134 9.58 5.69 4.92
N GLU A 135 10.81 6.01 4.50
CA GLU A 135 12.03 5.40 5.01
C GLU A 135 12.27 5.76 6.47
N HIS A 136 12.14 7.04 6.80
CA HIS A 136 12.23 7.49 8.18
C HIS A 136 11.19 6.77 9.06
N LEU A 137 9.92 6.72 8.63
CA LEU A 137 8.83 6.13 9.40
C LEU A 137 9.05 4.63 9.73
N PHE A 138 9.54 3.83 8.78
CA PHE A 138 9.63 2.37 8.94
C PHE A 138 11.04 1.85 9.26
N TRP A 139 12.06 2.70 9.20
CA TRP A 139 13.45 2.31 9.36
C TRP A 139 14.27 3.30 10.19
N GLY A 140 14.14 4.60 9.88
CA GLY A 140 15.02 5.64 10.45
C GLY A 140 14.59 6.23 11.80
N CYS A 141 13.34 6.05 12.23
CA CYS A 141 12.83 6.69 13.44
C CYS A 141 13.17 5.87 14.70
N VAL A 142 14.15 6.35 15.47
CA VAL A 142 14.82 5.68 16.61
C VAL A 142 13.84 5.23 17.73
N GLU A 143 12.75 5.96 17.97
CA GLU A 143 11.77 5.55 18.99
C GLU A 143 10.76 4.50 18.52
N LEU A 144 10.48 4.47 17.22
CA LEU A 144 9.47 3.60 16.61
C LEU A 144 10.09 2.27 16.14
N CYS A 145 11.37 2.27 15.76
CA CYS A 145 12.05 1.12 15.17
C CYS A 145 12.85 0.33 16.21
N GLY A 146 12.23 -0.65 16.88
CA GLY A 146 12.92 -1.71 17.64
C GLY A 146 13.45 -2.85 16.75
N LEU A 147 13.88 -2.54 15.53
CA LEU A 147 14.19 -3.52 14.46
C LEU A 147 15.64 -3.39 13.99
N GLU A 148 16.59 -3.42 14.92
CA GLU A 148 18.03 -3.19 14.67
C GLU A 148 18.68 -4.21 13.72
N THR A 149 18.05 -5.37 13.49
CA THR A 149 18.66 -6.51 12.76
C THR A 149 18.13 -6.73 11.35
N VAL A 150 17.18 -5.92 10.89
CA VAL A 150 16.56 -6.08 9.56
C VAL A 150 17.28 -5.20 8.53
N THR A 151 17.04 -5.32 7.23
CA THR A 151 17.53 -4.33 6.26
C THR A 151 16.34 -3.57 5.69
N TRP A 152 16.57 -2.34 5.21
CA TRP A 152 15.53 -1.56 4.53
C TRP A 152 14.83 -2.37 3.42
N GLY A 153 15.62 -3.03 2.56
CA GLY A 153 15.08 -3.89 1.50
C GLY A 153 14.24 -5.06 2.04
N THR A 154 14.62 -5.64 3.17
CA THR A 154 13.81 -6.68 3.82
C THR A 154 12.49 -6.11 4.33
N ILE A 155 12.52 -4.95 5.00
CA ILE A 155 11.30 -4.32 5.52
C ILE A 155 10.36 -3.88 4.42
N MET A 156 10.88 -3.38 3.31
CA MET A 156 10.04 -2.87 2.22
C MET A 156 9.51 -3.97 1.33
N PHE A 157 10.35 -4.93 0.97
CA PHE A 157 10.01 -5.89 -0.07
C PHE A 157 9.69 -7.27 0.47
N GLY A 158 10.16 -7.62 1.68
CA GLY A 158 10.01 -8.98 2.22
C GLY A 158 10.53 -10.05 1.26
N LEU A 159 11.50 -9.66 0.42
CA LEU A 159 12.19 -10.50 -0.55
C LEU A 159 13.51 -10.93 0.11
N GLY A 160 13.51 -12.10 0.76
CA GLY A 160 14.66 -12.62 1.49
C GLY A 160 14.72 -14.15 1.55
N VAL A 161 15.93 -14.65 1.29
CA VAL A 161 16.63 -15.96 1.14
C VAL A 161 16.06 -17.26 1.77
N ALA A 162 14.95 -17.24 2.51
CA ALA A 162 14.48 -18.43 3.23
C ALA A 162 13.54 -19.33 2.40
N ASP A 163 13.30 -20.56 2.87
CA ASP A 163 12.28 -21.45 2.32
C ASP A 163 10.90 -20.77 2.20
N LYS A 164 10.00 -21.33 1.37
CA LYS A 164 8.69 -20.73 1.07
C LYS A 164 7.87 -20.39 2.33
N VAL A 165 7.99 -21.17 3.39
CA VAL A 165 7.23 -21.02 4.65
C VAL A 165 7.77 -19.85 5.46
N LYS A 166 9.09 -19.79 5.66
CA LYS A 166 9.74 -18.66 6.37
C LYS A 166 9.53 -17.34 5.65
N SER A 167 9.53 -17.34 4.31
CA SER A 167 9.24 -16.15 3.51
C SER A 167 7.81 -15.65 3.71
N ARG A 168 6.84 -16.55 3.90
CA ARG A 168 5.44 -16.18 4.20
C ARG A 168 5.30 -15.59 5.60
N VAL A 169 5.86 -16.23 6.63
CA VAL A 169 5.78 -15.71 8.01
C VAL A 169 6.44 -14.34 8.13
N LEU A 170 7.61 -14.17 7.50
CA LEU A 170 8.27 -12.87 7.41
C LEU A 170 7.37 -11.82 6.74
N TRP A 171 6.69 -12.17 5.65
CA TRP A 171 5.76 -11.27 4.96
C TRP A 171 4.61 -10.81 5.87
N LEU A 172 4.04 -11.73 6.65
CA LEU A 172 2.99 -11.41 7.62
C LEU A 172 3.50 -10.49 8.74
N LEU A 173 4.69 -10.79 9.28
CA LEU A 173 5.34 -9.98 10.31
C LEU A 173 5.59 -8.55 9.81
N LEU A 174 6.13 -8.39 8.60
CA LEU A 174 6.37 -7.07 8.00
C LEU A 174 5.07 -6.28 7.77
N GLY A 175 3.99 -6.96 7.37
CA GLY A 175 2.66 -6.37 7.28
C GLY A 175 2.17 -5.85 8.64
N CYS A 176 2.34 -6.63 9.70
CA CYS A 176 2.01 -6.20 11.07
C CYS A 176 2.86 -5.01 11.51
N ILE A 177 4.17 -5.05 11.32
CA ILE A 177 5.08 -3.95 11.66
C ILE A 177 4.63 -2.67 10.98
N LYS A 178 4.44 -2.68 9.65
CA LYS A 178 4.06 -1.46 8.92
C LYS A 178 2.70 -0.92 9.35
N GLU A 179 1.71 -1.79 9.55
CA GLU A 179 0.40 -1.36 10.04
C GLU A 179 0.51 -0.71 11.42
N ILE A 180 1.21 -1.34 12.36
CA ILE A 180 1.32 -0.81 13.72
C ILE A 180 2.14 0.48 13.76
N LEU A 181 3.28 0.55 13.08
CA LEU A 181 4.08 1.78 13.02
C LEU A 181 3.29 2.95 12.41
N TRP A 182 2.52 2.67 11.35
CA TRP A 182 1.62 3.66 10.76
C TRP A 182 0.53 4.12 11.75
N ASP A 183 -0.04 3.19 12.51
CA ASP A 183 -1.08 3.48 13.50
C ASP A 183 -0.55 4.28 14.68
N VAL A 184 0.60 3.89 15.24
CA VAL A 184 1.25 4.64 16.34
C VAL A 184 1.56 6.05 15.89
N ARG A 185 2.13 6.23 14.69
CA ARG A 185 2.37 7.57 14.13
C ARG A 185 1.08 8.37 14.00
N ASN A 186 -0.02 7.76 13.58
CA ASN A 186 -1.31 8.45 13.46
C ASN A 186 -1.91 8.80 14.84
N LEU A 187 -1.73 7.95 15.85
CA LEU A 187 -2.11 8.27 17.23
C LEU A 187 -1.32 9.46 17.77
N LEU A 188 -0.02 9.52 17.50
CA LEU A 188 0.81 10.66 17.86
C LEU A 188 0.31 11.95 17.19
N ILE A 189 0.09 11.93 15.88
CA ILE A 189 -0.23 13.16 15.14
C ILE A 189 -1.67 13.63 15.36
N PHE A 190 -2.64 12.72 15.35
CA PHE A 190 -4.06 13.10 15.40
C PHE A 190 -4.63 13.12 16.82
N LYS A 191 -3.98 12.44 17.77
CA LYS A 191 -4.45 12.35 19.16
C LYS A 191 -3.42 12.77 20.21
N ASN A 192 -2.21 13.16 19.80
CA ASN A 192 -1.11 13.47 20.70
C ASN A 192 -0.81 12.34 21.70
N GLN A 193 -0.98 11.09 21.26
CA GLN A 193 -0.76 9.90 22.09
C GLN A 193 0.56 9.24 21.71
N VAL A 194 1.49 9.21 22.66
CA VAL A 194 2.77 8.51 22.54
C VAL A 194 2.59 7.05 22.96
N ILE A 195 2.99 6.12 22.09
CA ILE A 195 3.00 4.69 22.40
C ILE A 195 4.46 4.28 22.60
N GLY A 196 4.79 3.83 23.81
CA GLY A 196 6.13 3.33 24.11
C GLY A 196 6.48 2.05 23.35
N LYS A 197 7.78 1.76 23.24
CA LYS A 197 8.34 0.61 22.52
C LYS A 197 7.69 -0.71 22.91
N GLU A 198 7.64 -1.02 24.21
CA GLU A 198 7.03 -2.24 24.76
C GLU A 198 5.60 -2.48 24.26
N MET A 199 4.77 -1.42 24.31
CA MET A 199 3.38 -1.49 23.88
C MET A 199 3.27 -1.66 22.36
N CYS A 200 4.12 -0.97 21.59
CA CYS A 200 4.22 -1.15 20.14
C CYS A 200 4.56 -2.61 19.78
N LEU A 201 5.53 -3.21 20.48
CA LEU A 201 5.90 -4.62 20.30
C LEU A 201 4.72 -5.54 20.62
N ASN A 202 4.02 -5.32 21.74
CA ASN A 202 2.84 -6.09 22.10
C ASN A 202 1.71 -5.99 21.06
N MET A 203 1.52 -4.82 20.45
CA MET A 203 0.56 -4.65 19.35
C MET A 203 0.96 -5.45 18.10
N ILE A 204 2.25 -5.45 17.73
CA ILE A 204 2.77 -6.23 16.60
C ILE A 204 2.57 -7.73 16.86
N LEU A 205 2.95 -8.20 18.06
CA LEU A 205 2.84 -9.59 18.47
C LEU A 205 1.38 -10.05 18.54
N GLY A 206 0.48 -9.21 19.07
CA GLY A 206 -0.95 -9.47 19.10
C GLY A 206 -1.54 -9.63 17.70
N LYS A 207 -1.17 -8.77 16.75
CA LYS A 207 -1.59 -8.89 15.35
C LYS A 207 -1.02 -10.16 14.69
N LEU A 208 0.24 -10.48 14.97
CA LEU A 208 0.87 -11.68 14.44
C LEU A 208 0.21 -12.96 15.00
N TYR A 209 -0.20 -12.94 16.27
CA TYR A 209 -0.91 -14.05 16.91
C TYR A 209 -2.26 -14.35 16.26
N VAL A 210 -2.97 -13.33 15.74
CA VAL A 210 -4.20 -13.55 14.95
C VAL A 210 -3.92 -14.40 13.69
N TYR A 211 -2.76 -14.20 13.04
CA TYR A 211 -2.37 -15.03 11.90
C TYR A 211 -2.00 -16.45 12.30
N TYR A 212 -1.35 -16.63 13.44
CA TYR A 212 -1.11 -17.94 14.02
C TYR A 212 -2.42 -18.70 14.25
N LEU A 213 -3.38 -18.08 14.95
CA LEU A 213 -4.69 -18.70 15.21
C LEU A 213 -5.43 -19.06 13.91
N ARG A 214 -5.37 -18.19 12.90
CA ARG A 214 -5.94 -18.47 11.57
C ARG A 214 -5.32 -19.71 10.92
N ASP A 215 -4.01 -19.89 11.05
CA ASP A 215 -3.30 -21.01 10.46
C ASP A 215 -3.54 -22.32 11.24
N VAL A 216 -3.62 -22.25 12.58
CA VAL A 216 -4.03 -23.36 13.45
C VAL A 216 -5.45 -23.82 13.15
N TYR A 217 -6.36 -22.89 12.82
CA TYR A 217 -7.72 -23.26 12.44
C TYR A 217 -7.80 -23.91 11.04
N ARG A 218 -6.88 -23.57 10.14
CA ARG A 218 -6.88 -24.05 8.74
C ARG A 218 -6.03 -25.30 8.51
N SER A 219 -5.16 -25.65 9.44
CA SER A 219 -4.16 -26.74 9.33
C SER A 219 -4.19 -27.55 10.62
N ASN A 220 -3.73 -28.80 10.64
CA ASN A 220 -3.57 -29.50 11.92
C ASN A 220 -2.60 -28.73 12.83
N ALA A 221 -2.91 -28.64 14.13
CA ALA A 221 -2.21 -27.76 15.09
C ALA A 221 -0.68 -27.97 15.13
N THR A 222 -0.23 -29.21 14.92
CA THR A 222 1.19 -29.61 14.84
C THR A 222 1.95 -28.97 13.68
N ASP A 223 1.31 -28.79 12.52
CA ASP A 223 1.94 -28.17 11.35
C ASP A 223 2.06 -26.64 11.54
N ALA A 224 1.04 -26.02 12.13
CA ALA A 224 1.06 -24.60 12.45
C ALA A 224 2.14 -24.27 13.52
N GLU A 225 2.25 -25.07 14.58
CA GLU A 225 3.30 -24.88 15.59
C GLU A 225 4.72 -24.99 15.01
N GLY A 226 4.93 -25.90 14.05
CA GLY A 226 6.20 -26.03 13.32
C GLY A 226 6.58 -24.77 12.53
N ILE A 227 5.60 -24.15 11.86
CA ILE A 227 5.74 -22.91 11.08
C ILE A 227 6.02 -21.70 11.99
N TRP A 228 5.33 -21.64 13.12
CA TRP A 228 5.25 -20.46 13.96
C TRP A 228 6.18 -20.46 15.18
N LYS A 229 7.07 -21.47 15.36
CA LYS A 229 8.03 -21.59 16.50
C LYS A 229 8.61 -20.22 16.92
N TYR A 230 7.95 -19.62 17.91
CA TYR A 230 8.03 -18.20 18.27
C TYR A 230 9.44 -17.72 18.63
N LYS A 231 10.26 -18.61 19.22
CA LYS A 231 11.67 -18.37 19.54
C LYS A 231 12.52 -18.01 18.32
N LYS A 232 12.15 -18.46 17.11
CA LYS A 232 12.86 -18.15 15.86
C LYS A 232 12.54 -16.76 15.31
N TRP A 233 11.61 -16.00 15.85
CA TRP A 233 11.26 -14.68 15.29
C TRP A 233 11.55 -13.54 16.25
N ARG A 234 11.78 -13.88 17.53
CA ARG A 234 12.22 -12.96 18.59
C ARG A 234 13.57 -12.28 18.31
N PHE A 235 14.41 -12.81 17.40
CA PHE A 235 15.68 -12.15 17.05
C PHE A 235 15.50 -10.93 16.14
N LEU A 236 14.36 -10.81 15.46
CA LEU A 236 14.02 -9.65 14.62
C LEU A 236 13.46 -8.48 15.43
N ILE A 237 13.04 -8.75 16.67
CA ILE A 237 12.32 -7.81 17.55
C ILE A 237 13.04 -7.86 18.90
N LYS A 238 14.04 -7.00 19.10
CA LYS A 238 14.78 -6.88 20.36
C LYS A 238 14.37 -5.62 21.10
#